data_AF-A0A268RVF3-F1
#
_entry.id   AF-A0A268RVF3-F1
#
_cell.length_a   1.000
_cell.length_b   1.000
_cell.length_c   1.000
_cell.angle_alpha   90.00
_cell.angle_beta   90.00
_cell.angle_gamma   90.00
#
_symmetry.space_group_name_H-M   'P 1'
#
loop_
_entity.id
_entity.type
_entity.pdbx_description
1 polymer ?
#
loop_
_entity_poly.entity_id
_entity_poly.type
_entity_poly.pdbx_seq_one_letter_code
_entity_poly.pdbx_strand_id
1 'polypeptide(L)'
;MNRKRLILLAIVVVLAICISIAFHSWNKAQQEKETANRELRNEYGYAAGSLHLDVDTSQYDQTGDPHDIELTPTDLTYGLVQRWEAIAGAIPIIDYPEEAVTEEDWLNVYNTYAKNLFKMEDASEEITKGEEDETANSMVIYDYVSNGSVYSD
;
A
#
# COMPACT_ATOMS: atom_id res chain seq x y z
N MET A 1 18.88 13.62 -59.11
CA MET A 1 18.06 12.70 -58.29
C MET A 1 16.63 12.70 -58.82
N ASN A 2 16.05 11.53 -59.14
CA ASN A 2 14.75 11.45 -59.82
C ASN A 2 13.60 11.76 -58.85
N ARG A 3 12.61 12.57 -59.26
CA ARG A 3 11.45 12.96 -58.42
C ARG A 3 10.77 11.76 -57.72
N LYS A 4 10.67 10.61 -58.40
CA LYS A 4 10.13 9.36 -57.84
C LYS A 4 10.96 8.82 -56.66
N ARG A 5 12.30 8.90 -56.72
CA ARG A 5 13.19 8.50 -55.61
C ARG A 5 13.09 9.45 -54.42
N LEU A 6 12.85 10.73 -54.70
CA LEU A 6 12.67 11.78 -53.68
C LEU A 6 11.34 11.60 -52.91
N ILE A 7 10.26 11.28 -53.63
CA ILE A 7 8.96 10.96 -53.02
C ILE A 7 9.03 9.67 -52.19
N LEU A 8 9.70 8.63 -52.70
CA LEU A 8 9.92 7.39 -51.95
C LEU A 8 10.70 7.62 -50.66
N LEU A 9 11.77 8.41 -50.70
CA LEU A 9 12.53 8.78 -49.50
C LEU A 9 11.67 9.54 -48.48
N ALA A 10 10.85 10.49 -48.92
CA ALA A 10 9.96 11.23 -48.05
C ALA A 10 8.94 10.31 -47.33
N ILE A 11 8.36 9.34 -48.05
CA ILE A 11 7.43 8.36 -47.47
C ILE A 11 8.13 7.50 -46.41
N VAL A 12 9.34 7.01 -46.70
CA VAL A 12 10.12 6.20 -45.74
C VAL A 12 10.42 6.99 -44.47
N VAL A 13 10.81 8.26 -44.59
CA VAL A 13 11.06 9.14 -43.43
C VAL A 13 9.79 9.34 -42.61
N VAL A 14 8.66 9.60 -43.24
CA VAL A 14 7.37 9.77 -42.52
C VAL A 14 6.97 8.49 -41.81
N LEU A 15 7.10 7.32 -42.45
CA LEU A 15 6.81 6.03 -41.83
C LEU A 15 7.71 5.75 -40.63
N ALA A 16 9.02 6.04 -40.74
CA ALA A 16 9.96 5.88 -39.64
C ALA A 16 9.60 6.77 -38.44
N ILE A 17 9.17 8.01 -38.70
CA ILE A 17 8.68 8.93 -37.66
C ILE A 17 7.42 8.37 -37.01
N CYS A 18 6.43 7.93 -37.78
CA CYS A 18 5.19 7.35 -37.25
C CYS A 18 5.44 6.12 -36.36
N ILE A 19 6.33 5.21 -36.81
CA ILE A 19 6.72 4.02 -36.03
C ILE A 19 7.43 4.44 -34.74
N SER A 20 8.33 5.43 -34.80
CA SER A 20 9.05 5.92 -33.63
C SER A 20 8.11 6.51 -32.57
N ILE A 21 7.09 7.28 -33.00
CA ILE A 21 6.07 7.85 -32.11
C ILE A 21 5.24 6.73 -31.47
N ALA A 22 4.76 5.77 -32.27
CA ALA A 22 3.97 4.65 -31.77
C ALA A 22 4.76 3.76 -30.80
N PHE A 23 6.03 3.51 -31.09
CA PHE A 23 6.92 2.77 -30.20
C PHE A 23 7.15 3.52 -28.89
N HIS A 24 7.37 4.83 -28.95
CA HIS A 24 7.55 5.65 -27.74
C HIS A 24 6.29 5.68 -26.87
N SER A 25 5.10 5.84 -27.46
CA SER A 25 3.86 5.83 -26.70
C SER A 25 3.57 4.46 -26.08
N TRP A 26 3.83 3.38 -26.82
CA TRP A 26 3.70 2.02 -26.29
C TRP A 26 4.68 1.75 -25.14
N ASN A 27 5.96 2.12 -25.31
CA ASN A 27 6.97 1.95 -24.27
C ASN A 27 6.64 2.76 -23.01
N LYS A 28 6.16 4.00 -23.17
CA LYS A 28 5.71 4.82 -22.04
C LYS A 28 4.54 4.16 -21.29
N ALA A 29 3.55 3.63 -22.02
CA ALA A 29 2.43 2.93 -21.42
C ALA A 29 2.86 1.64 -20.68
N GLN A 30 3.85 0.90 -21.20
CA GLN A 30 4.43 -0.24 -20.48
C GLN A 30 5.14 0.20 -19.20
N GLN A 31 5.92 1.27 -19.25
CA GLN A 31 6.63 1.79 -18.08
C GLN A 31 5.67 2.30 -16.99
N GLU A 32 4.59 2.97 -17.37
CA GLU A 32 3.52 3.39 -16.45
C GLU A 32 2.85 2.17 -15.79
N LYS A 33 2.55 1.12 -16.57
CA LYS A 33 2.01 -0.14 -16.06
C LYS A 33 2.96 -0.82 -15.09
N GLU A 34 4.25 -0.94 -15.43
CA GLU A 34 5.27 -1.55 -14.56
C GLU A 34 5.42 -0.78 -13.24
N THR A 35 5.33 0.55 -13.30
CA THR A 35 5.41 1.41 -12.12
C THR A 35 4.20 1.19 -11.21
N ALA A 36 2.99 1.25 -11.77
CA ALA A 36 1.76 1.00 -11.02
C ALA A 36 1.74 -0.41 -10.41
N ASN A 37 2.17 -1.42 -11.17
CA ASN A 37 2.25 -2.80 -10.67
C ASN A 37 3.25 -2.92 -9.51
N ARG A 38 4.39 -2.25 -9.61
CA ARG A 38 5.39 -2.24 -8.53
C ARG A 38 4.86 -1.54 -7.29
N GLU A 39 4.16 -0.43 -7.44
CA GLU A 39 3.54 0.30 -6.34
C GLU A 39 2.51 -0.57 -5.62
N LEU A 40 1.59 -1.19 -6.36
CA LEU A 40 0.59 -2.09 -5.81
C LEU A 40 1.22 -3.29 -5.09
N ARG A 41 2.24 -3.92 -5.69
CA ARG A 41 2.98 -5.02 -5.02
C ARG A 41 3.61 -4.57 -3.70
N ASN A 42 4.14 -3.35 -3.64
CA ASN A 42 4.69 -2.84 -2.39
C ASN A 42 3.57 -2.63 -1.36
N GLU A 43 2.41 -2.13 -1.79
CA GLU A 43 1.23 -1.95 -0.93
C GLU A 43 0.78 -3.27 -0.30
N TYR A 44 0.73 -4.36 -1.07
CA TYR A 44 0.50 -5.71 -0.54
C TYR A 44 1.54 -6.11 0.51
N GLY A 45 2.82 -5.84 0.26
CA GLY A 45 3.89 -6.13 1.21
C GLY A 45 3.78 -5.32 2.50
N TYR A 46 3.39 -4.05 2.41
CA TYR A 46 3.17 -3.20 3.59
C TYR A 46 1.93 -3.65 4.37
N ALA A 47 0.82 -3.93 3.69
CA ALA A 47 -0.38 -4.47 4.31
C ALA A 47 -0.07 -5.77 5.07
N ALA A 48 0.65 -6.69 4.44
CA ALA A 48 1.04 -7.94 5.07
C ALA A 48 1.90 -7.75 6.31
N GLY A 49 2.94 -6.91 6.21
CA GLY A 49 3.83 -6.64 7.34
C GLY A 49 3.14 -5.92 8.50
N SER A 50 2.30 -4.91 8.20
CA SER A 50 1.64 -4.09 9.21
C SER A 50 0.45 -4.78 9.87
N LEU A 51 -0.25 -5.66 9.15
CA LEU A 51 -1.45 -6.35 9.65
C LEU A 51 -1.19 -7.82 10.02
N HIS A 52 0.08 -8.26 9.98
CA HIS A 52 0.50 -9.63 10.25
C HIS A 52 -0.19 -10.67 9.35
N LEU A 53 -0.39 -10.35 8.08
CA LEU A 53 -1.03 -11.25 7.11
C LEU A 53 0.01 -12.19 6.50
N ASP A 54 -0.43 -13.40 6.15
CA ASP A 54 0.32 -14.26 5.23
C ASP A 54 0.10 -13.81 3.79
N VAL A 55 1.12 -14.02 2.94
CA VAL A 55 1.11 -13.63 1.52
C VAL A 55 1.31 -14.85 0.64
N ASP A 56 0.38 -15.10 -0.27
CA ASP A 56 0.55 -16.06 -1.37
C ASP A 56 0.83 -15.31 -2.68
N THR A 57 2.00 -15.57 -3.27
CA THR A 57 2.42 -15.00 -4.56
C THR A 57 2.42 -16.02 -5.70
N SER A 58 1.90 -17.23 -5.49
CA SER A 58 2.02 -18.34 -6.44
C SER A 58 1.37 -18.05 -7.80
N GLN A 59 0.25 -17.33 -7.83
CA GLN A 59 -0.39 -16.88 -9.07
C GLN A 59 0.35 -15.68 -9.67
N TYR A 60 0.71 -14.68 -8.86
CA TYR A 60 1.55 -13.55 -9.27
C TYR A 60 2.85 -13.99 -9.96
N ASP A 61 3.53 -15.02 -9.44
CA ASP A 61 4.80 -15.51 -10.00
C ASP A 61 4.61 -16.13 -11.41
N GLN A 62 3.38 -16.52 -11.77
CA GLN A 62 3.03 -17.03 -13.08
C GLN A 62 2.56 -15.93 -14.04
N THR A 63 1.79 -14.97 -13.55
CA THR A 63 1.11 -13.95 -14.39
C THR A 63 1.86 -12.62 -14.45
N GLY A 64 2.62 -12.30 -13.40
CA GLY A 64 3.19 -10.98 -13.17
C GLY A 64 2.16 -9.89 -12.82
N ASP A 65 0.90 -10.25 -12.55
CA ASP A 65 -0.17 -9.31 -12.17
C ASP A 65 -0.28 -9.22 -10.63
N PRO A 66 0.02 -8.07 -10.01
CA PRO A 66 -0.06 -7.93 -8.56
C PRO A 66 -1.44 -8.13 -7.96
N HIS A 67 -2.52 -8.09 -8.75
CA HIS A 67 -3.87 -8.42 -8.26
C HIS A 67 -4.03 -9.91 -7.95
N ASP A 68 -3.10 -10.74 -8.42
CA ASP A 68 -3.04 -12.18 -8.12
C ASP A 68 -2.23 -12.48 -6.84
N ILE A 69 -1.88 -11.45 -6.05
CA ILE A 69 -1.33 -11.61 -4.72
C ILE A 69 -2.50 -11.77 -3.74
N GLU A 70 -2.51 -12.87 -2.99
CA GLU A 70 -3.54 -13.12 -1.99
C GLU A 70 -2.99 -12.82 -0.59
N LEU A 71 -3.79 -12.11 0.22
CA LEU A 71 -3.51 -11.83 1.62
C LEU A 71 -4.44 -12.65 2.49
N THR A 72 -3.88 -13.40 3.45
CA THR A 72 -4.66 -14.24 4.37
C THR A 72 -4.47 -13.78 5.81
N PRO A 73 -5.56 -13.56 6.57
CA PRO A 73 -5.45 -13.19 7.99
C PRO A 73 -4.85 -14.32 8.82
N THR A 74 -4.02 -13.95 9.79
CA THR A 74 -3.49 -14.87 10.79
C THR A 74 -4.15 -14.62 12.16
N ASP A 75 -3.84 -15.48 13.13
CA ASP A 75 -4.27 -15.24 14.53
C ASP A 75 -3.77 -13.88 15.06
N LEU A 76 -2.60 -13.41 14.60
CA LEU A 76 -2.07 -12.10 14.96
C LEU A 76 -2.87 -10.97 14.32
N THR A 77 -3.31 -11.14 13.07
CA THR A 77 -4.22 -10.21 12.40
C THR A 77 -5.50 -10.05 13.20
N TYR A 78 -6.13 -11.15 13.61
CA TYR A 78 -7.36 -11.11 14.40
C TYR A 78 -7.16 -10.43 15.76
N GLY A 79 -6.02 -10.70 16.41
CA GLY A 79 -5.66 -10.01 17.65
C GLY A 79 -5.49 -8.50 17.45
N LEU A 80 -4.84 -8.08 16.36
CA LEU A 80 -4.64 -6.67 16.01
C LEU A 80 -5.97 -5.97 15.76
N VAL A 81 -6.84 -6.51 14.90
CA VAL A 81 -8.12 -5.86 14.57
C VAL A 81 -9.04 -5.77 15.77
N GLN A 82 -9.04 -6.77 16.67
CA GLN A 82 -9.81 -6.72 17.92
C GLN A 82 -9.31 -5.62 18.86
N ARG A 83 -7.99 -5.47 19.02
CA ARG A 83 -7.42 -4.38 19.84
C ARG A 83 -7.70 -3.02 19.21
N TRP A 84 -7.59 -2.91 17.90
CA TRP A 84 -7.88 -1.70 17.17
C TRP A 84 -9.36 -1.29 17.32
N GLU A 85 -10.31 -2.21 17.18
CA GLU A 85 -11.73 -1.97 17.40
C GLU A 85 -11.99 -1.42 18.81
N ALA A 86 -11.40 -2.05 19.83
CA ALA A 86 -11.53 -1.61 21.22
C ALA A 86 -10.96 -0.19 21.44
N ILE A 87 -9.80 0.12 20.85
CA ILE A 87 -9.19 1.44 20.92
C ILE A 87 -10.04 2.49 20.20
N ALA A 88 -10.54 2.21 19.00
CA ALA A 88 -11.40 3.12 18.26
C ALA A 88 -12.72 3.40 19.00
N GLY A 89 -13.27 2.39 19.70
CA GLY A 89 -14.43 2.56 20.57
C GLY A 89 -14.18 3.47 21.77
N ALA A 90 -12.95 3.50 22.29
CA ALA A 90 -12.56 4.35 23.43
C ALA A 90 -12.06 5.74 23.01
N ILE A 91 -11.42 5.85 21.84
CA ILE A 91 -10.77 7.05 21.33
C ILE A 91 -11.32 7.37 19.92
N PRO A 92 -12.44 8.10 19.83
CA PRO A 92 -13.21 8.24 18.59
C PRO A 92 -12.52 8.97 17.43
N ILE A 93 -11.33 9.56 17.64
CA ILE A 93 -10.55 10.14 16.55
C ILE A 93 -9.92 9.05 15.66
N ILE A 94 -9.65 7.87 16.24
CA ILE A 94 -9.08 6.71 15.55
C ILE A 94 -10.21 5.97 14.84
N ASP A 95 -10.12 5.85 13.51
CA ASP A 95 -11.15 5.21 12.71
C ASP A 95 -11.02 3.67 12.78
N TYR A 96 -12.13 2.93 12.75
CA TYR A 96 -12.11 1.47 12.57
C TYR A 96 -12.92 1.07 11.33
N PRO A 97 -12.31 0.38 10.34
CA PRO A 97 -12.96 0.07 9.08
C PRO A 97 -13.76 -1.24 9.16
N GLU A 98 -14.86 -1.25 9.91
CA GLU A 98 -15.69 -2.44 10.18
C GLU A 98 -16.10 -3.20 8.91
N GLU A 99 -16.56 -2.48 7.88
CA GLU A 99 -16.98 -3.06 6.60
C GLU A 99 -15.80 -3.75 5.89
N ALA A 100 -14.64 -3.09 5.78
CA ALA A 100 -13.47 -3.66 5.12
C ALA A 100 -12.91 -4.88 5.87
N VAL A 101 -12.96 -4.89 7.20
CA VAL A 101 -12.57 -6.08 8.00
C VAL A 101 -13.55 -7.24 7.74
N THR A 102 -14.85 -6.94 7.67
CA THR A 102 -15.88 -7.96 7.42
C THR A 102 -15.80 -8.55 6.02
N GLU A 103 -15.45 -7.73 5.03
CA GLU A 103 -15.28 -8.13 3.64
C GLU A 103 -13.89 -8.68 3.32
N GLU A 104 -12.98 -8.69 4.30
CA GLU A 104 -11.57 -9.08 4.15
C GLU A 104 -10.83 -8.26 3.07
N ASP A 105 -11.21 -6.99 2.89
CA ASP A 105 -10.50 -6.03 2.03
C ASP A 105 -9.25 -5.50 2.74
N TRP A 106 -8.24 -6.35 2.83
CA TRP A 106 -7.03 -6.10 3.62
C TRP A 106 -6.22 -4.89 3.16
N LEU A 107 -6.28 -4.52 1.87
CA LEU A 107 -5.66 -3.29 1.39
C LEU A 107 -6.37 -2.06 1.94
N ASN A 108 -7.69 -2.05 1.99
CA ASN A 108 -8.44 -0.95 2.58
C ASN A 108 -8.31 -0.90 4.11
N VAL A 109 -8.26 -2.06 4.77
CA VAL A 109 -7.92 -2.16 6.20
C VAL A 109 -6.55 -1.53 6.46
N TYR A 110 -5.53 -1.88 5.67
CA TYR A 110 -4.19 -1.30 5.78
C TYR A 110 -4.19 0.21 5.54
N ASN A 111 -4.87 0.67 4.49
CA ASN A 111 -4.96 2.08 4.16
C ASN A 111 -5.61 2.90 5.29
N THR A 112 -6.60 2.34 5.98
CA THR A 112 -7.19 2.97 7.16
C THR A 112 -6.24 2.95 8.36
N TYR A 113 -5.57 1.81 8.58
CA TYR A 113 -4.58 1.67 9.64
C TYR A 113 -3.42 2.67 9.50
N ALA A 114 -2.85 2.80 8.30
CA ALA A 114 -1.76 3.73 7.99
C ALA A 114 -2.17 5.20 8.21
N LYS A 115 -3.41 5.57 7.86
CA LYS A 115 -3.94 6.93 8.12
C LYS A 115 -4.10 7.23 9.61
N ASN A 116 -4.35 6.19 10.42
CA ASN A 116 -4.50 6.34 11.86
C ASN A 116 -3.19 6.49 12.61
N LEU A 117 -2.02 6.20 12.00
CA LEU A 117 -0.74 6.24 12.71
C LEU A 117 -0.50 7.58 13.41
N PHE A 118 -0.68 8.71 12.71
CA PHE A 118 -0.53 10.04 13.31
C PHE A 118 -1.60 10.31 14.38
N LYS A 119 -2.82 9.81 14.20
CA LYS A 119 -3.89 9.98 15.20
C LYS A 119 -3.63 9.17 16.47
N MET A 120 -3.04 7.99 16.32
CA MET A 120 -2.62 7.14 17.43
C MET A 120 -1.44 7.77 18.18
N GLU A 121 -0.51 8.41 17.46
CA GLU A 121 0.58 9.20 18.04
C GLU A 121 0.04 10.41 18.83
N ASP A 122 -0.78 11.25 18.20
CA ASP A 122 -1.41 12.41 18.85
C ASP A 122 -2.20 12.00 20.11
N ALA A 123 -2.97 10.92 20.02
CA ALA A 123 -3.74 10.41 21.16
C ALA A 123 -2.83 9.83 22.25
N SER A 124 -1.70 9.22 21.89
CA SER A 124 -0.71 8.70 22.83
C SER A 124 -0.06 9.84 23.61
N GLU A 125 0.33 10.91 22.92
CA GLU A 125 0.92 12.11 23.55
C GLU A 125 -0.07 12.78 24.51
N GLU A 126 -1.34 12.89 24.14
CA GLU A 126 -2.35 13.52 25.02
C GLU A 126 -2.65 12.68 26.27
N ILE A 127 -2.62 11.33 26.18
CA ILE A 127 -2.88 10.46 27.34
C ILE A 127 -1.69 10.42 28.30
N THR A 128 -0.46 10.55 27.78
CA THR A 128 0.78 10.50 28.55
C THR A 128 1.23 11.88 29.07
N LYS A 129 0.47 12.93 28.74
CA LYS A 129 0.76 14.32 29.12
C LYS A 129 0.72 14.51 30.63
N GLY A 130 1.90 14.64 31.24
CA GLY A 130 2.07 14.90 32.67
C GLY A 130 2.69 13.76 33.48
N GLU A 131 3.11 12.66 32.83
CA GLU A 131 4.01 11.69 33.45
C GLU A 131 5.43 12.29 33.53
N GLU A 132 5.86 12.68 34.74
CA GLU A 132 7.08 13.49 34.96
C GLU A 132 8.41 12.71 34.91
N ASP A 133 8.41 11.37 34.87
CA ASP A 133 9.63 10.58 35.15
C ASP A 133 10.05 9.53 34.08
N GLU A 134 9.27 9.32 33.02
CA GLU A 134 9.68 8.48 31.89
C GLU A 134 9.37 9.21 30.58
N THR A 135 10.22 9.04 29.55
CA THR A 135 9.89 9.52 28.19
C THR A 135 8.59 8.86 27.77
N ALA A 136 7.49 9.60 27.91
CA ALA A 136 6.16 9.22 27.46
C ALA A 136 6.28 8.56 26.08
N ASN A 137 5.94 7.26 25.99
CA ASN A 137 5.98 6.54 24.73
C ASN A 137 4.89 7.14 23.82
N SER A 138 5.28 8.03 22.92
CA SER A 138 4.39 8.69 21.95
C SER A 138 3.75 7.70 20.98
N MET A 139 4.13 6.41 21.02
CA MET A 139 3.57 5.34 20.22
C MET A 139 2.83 4.27 21.05
N VAL A 140 2.50 4.53 22.32
CA VAL A 140 1.87 3.52 23.21
C VAL A 140 0.60 2.89 22.62
N ILE A 141 -0.28 3.68 21.98
CA ILE A 141 -1.49 3.14 21.35
C ILE A 141 -1.12 2.27 20.15
N TYR A 142 -0.19 2.74 19.32
CA TYR A 142 0.28 2.00 18.15
C TYR A 142 0.90 0.66 18.56
N ASP A 143 1.78 0.66 19.56
CA ASP A 143 2.44 -0.53 20.08
C ASP A 143 1.44 -1.53 20.65
N TYR A 144 0.47 -1.04 21.42
CA TYR A 144 -0.58 -1.90 21.96
C TYR A 144 -1.44 -2.51 20.85
N VAL A 145 -1.87 -1.72 19.86
CA VAL A 145 -2.66 -2.24 18.74
C VAL A 145 -1.86 -3.27 17.95
N SER A 146 -0.63 -2.92 17.56
CA SER A 146 0.22 -3.75 16.69
C SER A 146 0.68 -5.04 17.38
N ASN A 147 1.18 -4.94 18.62
CA ASN A 147 1.89 -6.03 19.30
C ASN A 147 1.12 -6.64 20.47
N GLY A 148 0.08 -5.98 20.97
CA GLY A 148 -0.64 -6.40 22.19
C GLY A 148 0.14 -6.13 23.48
N SER A 149 1.25 -5.40 23.41
CA SER A 149 2.08 -5.01 24.54
C SER A 149 2.57 -3.58 24.36
N VAL A 150 2.68 -2.86 25.46
CA VAL A 150 3.33 -1.54 25.50
C VAL A 150 4.79 -1.76 25.88
N TYR A 151 5.72 -1.29 25.06
CA TYR A 151 7.12 -1.24 25.45
C TYR A 151 7.37 0.09 26.17
N SER A 152 7.91 0.00 27.38
CA SER A 152 8.59 1.12 28.04
C SER A 152 10.05 1.05 27.61
N ASP A 153 10.55 2.08 26.94
CA ASP A 153 11.97 2.23 26.63
C ASP A 153 12.83 2.33 27.90
#